data_AF-A0A7G5H1J9-F1
#
_entry.id   AF-A0A7G5H1J9-F1
#
_cell.length_a   1.000
_cell.length_b   1.000
_cell.length_c   1.000
_cell.angle_alpha   90.00
_cell.angle_beta   90.00
_cell.angle_gamma   90.00
#
_symmetry.space_group_name_H-M   'P 1'
#
loop_
_entity.id
_entity.type
_entity.pdbx_description
1 polymer ?
#
loop_
_entity_poly.entity_id
_entity_poly.type
_entity_poly.pdbx_seq_one_letter_code
_entity_poly.pdbx_strand_id
1 'polypeptide(L)' 'MSQPTYTAIPDTSDNNYWATKSEPGNVRSTTFVPRDKELHQQLKIKAWAIIQASLRKSNRKVSY' A
#
# COMPACT_ATOMS: atom_id res chain seq x y z
N MET A 1 18.60 -15.40 5.62
CA MET A 1 18.06 -14.36 4.71
C MET A 1 17.25 -13.40 5.57
N SER A 2 17.68 -12.15 5.68
CA SER A 2 17.00 -11.10 6.44
C SER A 2 15.64 -10.80 5.80
N GLN A 3 14.54 -11.05 6.51
CA GLN A 3 13.20 -10.70 6.04
C GLN A 3 13.13 -9.19 5.81
N PRO A 4 12.71 -8.71 4.62
CA PRO A 4 12.50 -7.30 4.38
C PRO A 4 11.41 -6.79 5.32
N THR A 5 11.81 -5.92 6.26
CA THR A 5 10.89 -5.31 7.21
C THR A 5 10.25 -4.10 6.54
N TYR A 6 9.19 -4.34 5.77
CA TYR A 6 8.45 -3.25 5.13
C TYR A 6 7.79 -2.39 6.20
N THR A 7 8.11 -1.10 6.23
CA THR A 7 7.53 -0.11 7.15
C THR A 7 6.40 0.70 6.51
N ALA A 8 6.32 0.70 5.18
CA ALA A 8 5.26 1.32 4.37
C ALA A 8 4.98 0.42 3.15
N ILE A 9 3.84 0.64 2.46
CA ILE A 9 3.54 -0.02 1.19
C ILE A 9 4.54 0.49 0.13
N PRO A 10 5.43 -0.36 -0.40
CA PRO A 10 6.41 0.06 -1.40
C PRO A 10 5.76 0.25 -2.77
N ASP A 11 6.49 0.92 -3.67
CA ASP A 11 6.08 1.11 -5.06
C ASP A 11 5.85 -0.23 -5.77
N THR A 12 4.98 -0.24 -6.79
CA THR A 12 4.68 -1.44 -7.61
C THR A 12 5.88 -2.05 -8.31
N SER A 13 7.01 -1.32 -8.36
CA SER A 13 8.31 -1.79 -8.84
C SER A 13 9.00 -2.81 -7.93
N ASP A 14 8.58 -2.92 -6.66
CA ASP A 14 9.17 -3.87 -5.71
C ASP A 14 8.65 -5.29 -5.96
N ASN A 15 9.45 -6.08 -6.68
CA ASN A 15 9.11 -7.48 -7.01
C ASN A 15 9.15 -8.44 -5.81
N ASN A 16 9.71 -8.04 -4.67
CA ASN A 16 9.70 -8.84 -3.44
C ASN A 16 8.38 -8.66 -2.69
N TYR A 17 7.77 -7.48 -2.78
CA TYR A 17 6.47 -7.19 -2.18
C TYR A 17 5.31 -7.49 -3.12
N TRP A 18 5.43 -7.12 -4.39
CA TRP A 18 4.42 -7.30 -5.41
C TRP A 18 4.67 -8.58 -6.20
N ALA A 19 3.59 -9.28 -6.53
CA ALA A 19 3.54 -10.35 -7.49
C ALA A 19 2.70 -9.88 -8.67
N THR A 20 3.25 -10.00 -9.88
CA THR A 20 2.54 -9.72 -11.12
C THR A 20 1.75 -10.95 -11.53
N LYS A 21 0.44 -10.79 -11.69
CA LYS A 21 -0.42 -11.77 -12.34
C LYS A 21 -0.81 -11.24 -13.71
N SER A 22 -0.32 -11.91 -14.74
CA SER A 22 -0.75 -11.74 -16.12
C SER A 22 -1.56 -12.97 -16.52
N GLU A 23 -2.77 -12.78 -17.02
CA GLU A 23 -3.54 -13.89 -17.59
C GLU A 23 -2.95 -14.28 -18.95
N PRO A 24 -2.74 -15.59 -19.23
CA PRO A 24 -2.26 -16.03 -20.52
C PRO A 24 -3.28 -15.67 -21.59
N GLY A 25 -2.92 -14.75 -22.49
CA GLY A 25 -3.79 -14.24 -23.57
C GLY A 25 -4.28 -12.80 -23.39
N ASN A 26 -4.10 -12.18 -22.22
CA ASN A 26 -4.46 -10.78 -22.00
C ASN A 26 -3.24 -9.95 -21.55
N VAL A 27 -2.42 -9.58 -22.53
CA VAL A 27 -1.15 -8.85 -22.34
C VAL A 27 -1.37 -7.46 -21.73
N ARG A 28 -2.60 -6.93 -21.78
CA ARG A 28 -2.91 -5.54 -21.40
C ARG A 28 -3.26 -5.37 -19.92
N SER A 29 -3.53 -6.46 -19.20
CA SER A 29 -3.99 -6.43 -17.81
C SER A 29 -2.99 -7.12 -16.88
N THR A 30 -1.87 -6.45 -16.59
CA THR A 30 -0.95 -6.92 -15.53
C THR A 30 -1.50 -6.45 -14.18
N THR A 31 -1.98 -7.39 -13.37
CA THR A 31 -2.46 -7.07 -12.01
C THR A 31 -1.33 -7.25 -11.02
N PHE A 32 -1.03 -6.20 -10.26
CA PHE A 32 -0.07 -6.26 -9.15
C PHE A 32 -0.81 -6.66 -7.88
N VAL A 33 -0.48 -7.82 -7.33
CA VAL A 33 -1.02 -8.31 -6.06
C VAL A 33 0.09 -8.41 -5.02
N PRO A 34 -0.12 -7.98 -3.77
CA PRO A 34 0.88 -8.16 -2.73
C PRO A 34 1.08 -9.66 -2.46
N ARG A 35 2.34 -10.07 -2.28
CA ARG A 35 2.68 -11.46 -1.89
C ARG A 35 2.14 -11.78 -0.50
N ASP A 36 2.43 -10.90 0.46
CA ASP A 36 1.95 -11.00 1.84
C ASP A 36 0.74 -10.10 2.07
N LYS A 37 -0.46 -10.68 1.94
CA LYS A 37 -1.72 -9.96 2.14
C LYS A 37 -1.86 -9.40 3.56
N GLU A 38 -1.41 -10.15 4.57
CA GLU A 38 -1.50 -9.72 5.97
C GLU A 38 -0.61 -8.51 6.24
N LEU A 39 0.65 -8.57 5.79
CA LEU A 39 1.56 -7.45 5.87
C LEU A 39 1.01 -6.23 5.12
N HIS A 40 0.44 -6.42 3.94
CA HIS A 40 -0.19 -5.35 3.18
C HIS A 40 -1.35 -4.68 3.93
N GLN A 41 -2.20 -5.46 4.59
CA GLN A 41 -3.28 -4.91 5.40
C GLN A 41 -2.74 -4.09 6.59
N GLN A 42 -1.75 -4.60 7.31
CA GLN A 42 -1.14 -3.86 8.43
C GLN A 42 -0.56 -2.52 7.98
N LEU A 43 0.15 -2.50 6.85
CA LEU A 43 0.73 -1.29 6.28
C LEU A 43 -0.35 -0.32 5.81
N LYS A 44 -1.42 -0.82 5.20
CA LYS A 44 -2.58 -0.01 4.79
C LYS A 44 -3.27 0.63 5.98
N ILE A 45 -3.49 -0.12 7.06
CA ILE A 45 -4.12 0.40 8.29
C ILE A 45 -3.24 1.51 8.89
N LYS A 46 -1.92 1.28 9.00
CA LYS A 46 -0.98 2.29 9.50
C LYS A 46 -1.00 3.57 8.66
N ALA A 47 -0.94 3.44 7.33
CA ALA A 47 -0.99 4.58 6.41
C ALA A 47 -2.32 5.34 6.54
N TRP A 48 -3.43 4.63 6.63
CA TRP A 48 -4.75 5.24 6.77
C TRP A 48 -4.91 5.96 8.12
N ALA A 49 -4.39 5.40 9.21
CA ALA A 49 -4.36 6.07 10.51
C ALA A 49 -3.58 7.39 10.48
N ILE A 50 -2.45 7.44 9.77
CA ILE A 50 -1.66 8.67 9.59
C ILE A 50 -2.46 9.72 8.80
N ILE A 51 -3.11 9.30 7.70
CA ILE A 51 -3.95 10.18 6.87
C ILE A 51 -5.13 10.72 7.68
N GLN A 52 -5.80 9.88 8.48
CA GLN A 52 -6.89 10.33 9.34
C GLN A 52 -6.40 11.31 10.43
N ALA A 53 -5.23 11.06 11.01
CA ALA A 53 -4.64 11.95 12.00
C ALA A 53 -4.28 13.32 11.40
N SER A 54 -3.81 13.37 10.15
CA SER A 54 -3.51 14.63 9.45
C SER A 54 -4.79 15.39 9.06
N LEU A 55 -5.81 14.68 8.56
CA LEU A 55 -7.12 15.26 8.22
C LEU A 55 -7.80 15.92 9.43
N ARG A 56 -7.75 15.29 10.62
CA ARG A 56 -8.34 15.85 11.85
C ARG A 56 -7.73 17.18 12.28
N LYS A 57 -6.48 17.47 11.91
CA LYS A 57 -5.82 18.74 12.25
C LYS A 57 -6.24 19.89 11.31
N SER A 58 -6.73 19.58 10.11
CA SER A 58 -7.10 20.59 9.11
C SER A 58 -8.48 21.22 9.34
N ASN A 59 -9.39 20.53 10.04
CA ASN A 59 -10.75 21.04 10.31
C ASN A 59 -10.84 22.08 11.46
N ARG A 60 -9.71 22.56 11.99
CA ARG A 60 -9.67 23.60 13.04
C ARG A 60 -9.39 25.01 12.53
N LYS A 61 -9.52 25.26 11.22
CA LYS A 61 -9.42 26.62 10.68
C LYS A 61 -10.54 26.84 9.69
N VAL A 62 -11.63 27.43 10.16
CA VAL A 62 -12.31 28.61 9.59
C VAL A 62 -13.65 28.70 10.32
N SER A 63 -13.66 29.53 11.36
CA SER A 63 -14.85 30.25 11.79
C SER A 63 -14.52 31.72 11.51
N TYR A 64 -15.15 32.28 10.47
CA TYR A 64 -15.25 33.71 10.25
C TYR A 64 -16.53 34.20 10.94
#